data_AF-A0A1V2R8K0-F1
#
_entry.id   AF-A0A1V2R8K0-F1
#
_cell.length_a   1.000
_cell.length_b   1.000
_cell.length_c   1.000
_cell.angle_alpha   90.00
_cell.angle_beta   90.00
_cell.angle_gamma   90.00
#
_symmetry.space_group_name_H-M   'P 1'
#
loop_
_entity.id
_entity.type
_entity.pdbx_description
1 polymer ?
#
loop_
_entity_poly.entity_id
_entity_poly.type
_entity_poly.pdbx_seq_one_letter_code
_entity_poly.pdbx_strand_id
1 'polypeptide(L)' 'MFDDTPLTPEELTDQCRALTHAVIELDNPMAKEVLLFVLAERLEVLSATLDTPDALGDLSDVDYTDTTLH' A
#
# COMPACT_ATOMS: atom_id res chain seq x y z
N MET A 1 -12.66 15.56 -8.02
CA MET A 1 -12.96 15.37 -6.60
C MET A 1 -11.69 14.78 -6.02
N PHE A 2 -10.94 15.57 -5.25
CA PHE A 2 -9.78 15.06 -4.51
C PHE A 2 -10.35 14.50 -3.22
N ASP A 3 -10.43 13.18 -3.11
CA ASP A 3 -10.64 12.58 -1.80
C ASP A 3 -9.33 12.77 -1.03
N ASP A 4 -9.35 13.71 -0.09
CA ASP A 4 -8.26 13.97 0.86
C ASP A 4 -8.23 12.92 1.99
N THR A 5 -8.98 11.83 1.84
CA THR A 5 -8.89 10.69 2.77
C THR A 5 -7.47 10.14 2.70
N PRO A 6 -6.77 10.03 3.85
CA PRO A 6 -5.46 9.39 3.88
C PRO A 6 -5.55 7.99 3.28
N LEU A 7 -4.63 7.67 2.36
CA LEU A 7 -4.57 6.35 1.73
C LEU A 7 -4.45 5.26 2.80
N THR A 8 -5.23 4.17 2.66
CA THR A 8 -5.11 3.02 3.57
C THR A 8 -3.81 2.26 3.31
N PRO A 9 -3.34 1.42 4.27
CA PRO A 9 -2.18 0.56 4.05
C PRO A 9 -2.33 -0.36 2.83
N GLU A 10 -3.54 -0.84 2.53
CA GLU A 10 -3.81 -1.65 1.34
C GLU A 10 -3.61 -0.85 0.05
N GLU A 11 -4.15 0.37 -0.01
CA GLU A 11 -4.00 1.25 -1.18
C GLU A 11 -2.54 1.64 -1.42
N LEU A 12 -1.78 1.90 -0.35
CA LEU A 12 -0.33 2.14 -0.42
C LEU A 12 0.43 0.90 -0.90
N THR A 13 0.03 -0.29 -0.45
CA THR A 13 0.61 -1.57 -0.88
C THR A 13 0.36 -1.82 -2.37
N ASP A 14 -0.86 -1.58 -2.84
CA ASP A 14 -1.22 -1.71 -4.25
C ASP A 14 -0.46 -0.71 -5.14
N GLN A 15 -0.27 0.53 -4.68
CA GLN A 15 0.58 1.51 -5.37
C GLN A 15 2.04 1.03 -5.46
N CYS A 16 2.62 0.52 -4.37
CA CYS A 16 3.98 -0.02 -4.38
C CYS A 16 4.13 -1.19 -5.37
N ARG A 17 3.13 -2.08 -5.42
CA ARG A 17 3.08 -3.18 -6.39
C ARG A 17 3.04 -2.65 -7.83
N ALA A 18 2.15 -1.71 -8.12
CA ALA A 18 2.02 -1.13 -9.47
C ALA A 18 3.31 -0.43 -9.92
N LEU A 19 3.95 0.35 -9.03
CA LEU A 19 5.22 1.02 -9.30
C LEU A 19 6.35 0.01 -9.56
N THR A 20 6.41 -1.07 -8.78
CA THR A 20 7.40 -2.14 -8.99
C THR A 20 7.23 -2.79 -10.37
N HIS A 21 5.99 -3.11 -10.77
CA HIS A 21 5.73 -3.63 -12.12
C HIS A 21 6.15 -2.65 -13.21
N ALA A 22 5.79 -1.37 -13.07
CA ALA A 22 6.18 -0.33 -14.04
C ALA A 22 7.70 -0.21 -14.16
N VAL A 23 8.44 -0.23 -13.04
CA VAL A 23 9.91 -0.23 -13.04
C VAL A 23 10.47 -1.46 -13.76
N ILE A 24 9.87 -2.64 -13.62
CA ILE A 24 10.36 -3.85 -14.30
C ILE A 24 10.12 -3.76 -15.82
N GLU A 25 8.94 -3.32 -16.23
CA GLU A 25 8.50 -3.33 -17.64
C GLU A 25 9.05 -2.18 -18.48
N LEU A 26 9.42 -1.06 -17.87
CA LEU A 26 9.89 0.12 -18.63
C LEU A 26 11.29 -0.07 -19.19
N ASP A 27 11.50 0.21 -20.47
CA ASP A 27 12.84 0.19 -21.07
C ASP A 27 13.60 1.51 -20.88
N ASN A 28 12.90 2.60 -20.56
CA ASN A 28 13.51 3.92 -20.41
C ASN A 28 14.24 4.02 -19.04
N PRO A 29 15.58 4.17 -19.02
CA PRO A 29 16.35 4.19 -17.79
C PRO A 29 16.05 5.42 -16.92
N MET A 30 15.81 6.58 -17.54
CA MET A 30 15.45 7.81 -16.80
C MET A 30 14.09 7.68 -16.12
N ALA A 31 13.11 7.08 -16.82
CA ALA A 31 11.80 6.83 -16.24
C ALA A 31 11.88 5.84 -15.07
N LYS A 32 12.72 4.81 -15.19
CA LYS A 32 13.00 3.85 -14.10
C LYS A 32 13.56 4.54 -12.86
N GLU A 33 14.54 5.42 -13.00
CA GLU A 33 15.11 6.16 -11.86
C GLU A 33 14.06 7.02 -11.14
N VAL A 34 13.23 7.73 -11.89
CA VAL A 34 12.14 8.53 -11.32
C VAL A 34 11.12 7.65 -10.60
N LEU A 35 10.71 6.52 -11.19
CA LEU A 35 9.76 5.63 -10.55
C LEU A 35 10.33 4.91 -9.33
N LEU A 36 11.63 4.59 -9.33
CA LEU A 36 12.31 4.06 -8.16
C LEU A 36 12.32 5.07 -7.00
N PHE A 37 12.53 6.36 -7.30
CA PHE A 37 12.44 7.42 -6.31
C PHE A 37 11.02 7.49 -5.71
N VAL A 38 9.99 7.53 -6.56
CA VAL A 38 8.58 7.55 -6.10
C VAL A 38 8.24 6.28 -5.31
N LEU A 39 8.72 5.11 -5.73
CA LEU A 39 8.51 3.86 -5.00
C LEU A 39 9.13 3.90 -3.60
N ALA A 40 10.34 4.46 -3.46
CA ALA A 40 10.97 4.62 -2.16
C ALA A 40 10.15 5.52 -1.23
N GLU A 41 9.66 6.66 -1.73
CA GLU A 41 8.77 7.55 -0.95
C GLU A 41 7.48 6.82 -0.52
N ARG A 42 6.87 6.03 -1.40
CA ARG A 42 5.66 5.26 -1.07
C ARG A 42 5.92 4.16 -0.05
N LEU A 43 7.07 3.51 -0.10
CA LEU A 43 7.47 2.51 0.89
C LEU A 43 7.73 3.15 2.27
N GLU A 44 8.31 4.35 2.32
CA GLU A 44 8.48 5.09 3.58
C GLU A 44 7.13 5.48 4.20
N VAL A 45 6.19 5.96 3.37
CA VAL A 45 4.82 6.25 3.85
C VAL A 45 4.16 4.98 4.35
N LEU A 46 4.22 3.88 3.59
CA LEU A 46 3.66 2.59 4.00
C LEU A 46 4.27 2.12 5.33
N SER A 47 5.59 2.19 5.49
CA SER A 47 6.25 1.84 6.76
C SER A 47 5.71 2.68 7.92
N ALA A 48 5.65 4.00 7.74
CA ALA A 48 5.14 4.90 8.76
C ALA A 48 3.67 4.61 9.11
N THR A 49 2.83 4.28 8.11
CA THR A 49 1.43 3.91 8.34
C THR A 49 1.28 2.56 9.04
N LEU A 50 2.18 1.60 8.82
CA LEU A 50 2.15 0.32 9.53
C LEU A 50 2.67 0.46 10.97
N ASP A 51 3.58 1.41 11.21
CA ASP A 51 4.14 1.69 12.54
C ASP A 51 3.19 2.53 13.42
N THR A 52 2.10 3.10 12.89
CA THR A 52 1.11 3.79 13.72
C THR A 52 0.22 2.78 14.45
N PRO A 53 0.06 2.92 15.78
CA PRO A 53 -0.67 1.95 16.60
C PRO A 53 -2.16 1.83 16.25
N ASP A 54 -2.74 2.84 15.60
CA ASP A 54 -4.15 2.83 15.19
C ASP A 54 -4.40 2.08 13.87
N ALA A 55 -3.38 1.89 13.01
CA ALA A 55 -3.57 1.25 11.70
C ALA A 55 -3.74 -0.28 11.79
N LEU A 56 -3.24 -0.91 12.85
CA LEU A 56 -3.37 -2.35 13.09
C LEU A 56 -4.68 -2.74 13.81
N GLY A 57 -5.41 -1.76 14.36
CA GLY A 57 -6.68 -2.01 15.07
C GLY A 57 -7.82 -2.42 14.15
N ASP A 58 -7.89 -1.86 12.95
CA ASP A 58 -9.00 -2.02 12.01
C ASP A 58 -9.01 -3.39 11.29
N LEU A 59 -7.90 -4.12 11.31
CA LEU A 59 -7.80 -5.49 10.77
C LEU A 59 -8.22 -6.58 11.76
N SER A 60 -8.51 -6.20 13.02
CA SER A 60 -8.89 -7.15 14.07
C SER A 60 -10.41 -7.38 14.20
N ASP A 61 -11.24 -6.61 13.47
CA ASP A 61 -12.71 -6.71 13.48
C ASP A 61 -13.28 -7.63 12.38
N VAL A 62 -12.47 -8.51 11.78
CA VAL A 62 -13.04 -9.67 11.05
C VAL A 62 -13.35 -10.77 12.06
N ASP A 63 -14.43 -10.56 12.79
CA ASP A 63 -15.10 -11.58 13.59
C ASP A 63 -15.53 -12.72 12.65
N TYR A 64 -14.72 -13.78 12.59
CA TYR A 64 -15.16 -15.10 12.13
C TYR A 64 -16.13 -15.67 13.18
N THR A 65 -17.32 -15.10 13.34
CA THR A 65 -18.44 -15.86 13.90
C THR A 65 -19.41 -16.24 12.80
N ASP A 66 -19.81 -17.51 12.89
CA ASP A 66 -20.88 -18.15 12.13
C ASP A 66 -20.54 -18.64 10.72
N THR A 67 -20.08 -19.90 10.62
CA THR A 67 -20.88 -20.98 10.02
C THR A 67 -20.12 -22.30 10.16
N THR A 68 -20.41 -23.08 11.20
CA THR A 68 -20.53 -24.54 11.07
C THR A 68 -21.41 -25.03 12.22
N LEU A 69 -22.68 -25.14 11.87
CA LEU A 69 -23.72 -25.97 12.45
C LEU A 69 -23.15 -27.32 12.95
N HIS A 70 -23.28 -27.62 14.24
CA HIS A 70 -23.53 -28.99 14.70
C HIS A 70 -24.35 -28.99 15.99
#